data_AF-A0A6V7KQF1-F1
#
_entry.id   AF-A0A6V7KQF1-F1
#
_cell.length_a   1.000
_cell.length_b   1.000
_cell.length_c   1.000
_cell.angle_alpha   90.00
_cell.angle_beta   90.00
_cell.angle_gamma   90.00
#
_symmetry.space_group_name_H-M   'P 1'
#
loop_
_entity.id
_entity.type
_entity.pdbx_description
1 polymer ?
#
loop_
_entity_poly.entity_id
_entity_poly.type
_entity_poly.pdbx_seq_one_letter_code
_entity_poly.pdbx_strand_id
1 'polypeptide(L)'
;YQSRLVMCVRRRDNEQVEDHLCDPQLEPDDTQSCNEQSCPPEWIESDWGPCTKQCGDNGEQYREIRCQQLVAGGVPAIVDESICAKVGPKGETTRECNRNVTCPQWHLGPWKP
;
A
#
# COMPACT_ATOMS: atom_id res chain seq x y z
N TYR A 1 9.68 4.78 16.61
CA TYR A 1 10.52 4.53 17.79
C TYR A 1 10.29 3.11 18.28
N GLN A 2 11.34 2.47 18.76
CA GLN A 2 11.29 1.16 19.41
C GLN A 2 12.00 1.27 20.77
N SER A 3 11.54 0.52 21.75
CA SER A 3 12.11 0.52 23.10
C SER A 3 12.49 -0.90 23.54
N ARG A 4 13.46 -0.98 24.44
CA ARG A 4 13.88 -2.21 25.10
C ARG A 4 13.98 -1.99 26.59
N LEU A 5 13.79 -3.05 27.36
CA LEU A 5 14.08 -3.00 28.79
C LEU A 5 15.59 -3.05 29.00
N VAL A 6 16.13 -2.06 29.70
CA VAL A 6 17.51 -2.04 30.20
C VAL A 6 17.48 -2.56 31.64
N MET A 7 18.29 -3.56 31.95
CA MET A 7 18.36 -4.16 33.29
C MET A 7 19.82 -4.24 33.74
N CYS A 8 20.08 -3.88 34.99
CA CYS A 8 21.37 -4.14 35.60
C CYS A 8 21.51 -5.66 35.83
N VAL A 9 22.53 -6.28 35.23
CA VAL A 9 22.77 -7.72 35.35
C VAL A 9 24.20 -8.02 35.79
N ARG A 10 24.36 -9.10 36.54
CA ARG A 10 25.67 -9.57 36.99
C ARG A 10 26.42 -10.26 35.84
N ARG A 11 27.66 -9.84 35.59
CA ARG A 11 28.48 -10.28 34.43
C ARG A 11 28.68 -11.79 34.28
N ARG A 12 28.61 -12.57 35.36
CA ARG A 12 28.97 -13.99 35.35
C ARG A 12 27.83 -14.90 34.87
N ASP A 13 26.59 -14.53 35.14
CA ASP A 13 25.39 -15.36 34.96
C ASP A 13 24.21 -14.60 34.36
N ASN A 14 24.37 -13.30 34.08
CA ASN A 14 23.32 -12.40 33.59
C ASN A 14 22.08 -12.34 34.49
N GLU A 15 22.22 -12.69 35.78
CA GLU A 15 21.14 -12.54 36.76
C GLU A 15 20.90 -11.04 37.01
N GLN A 16 19.62 -10.63 37.02
CA GLN A 16 19.24 -9.25 37.35
C GLN A 16 19.61 -8.93 38.79
N VAL A 17 20.19 -7.75 38.99
CA VAL A 17 20.56 -7.22 40.30
C VAL A 17 20.00 -5.81 40.46
N GLU A 18 20.15 -5.26 41.66
CA GLU A 18 19.73 -3.89 41.97
C GLU A 18 20.46 -2.86 41.10
N ASP A 19 19.73 -1.89 40.55
CA ASP A 19 20.24 -0.94 39.54
C ASP A 19 21.43 -0.09 40.03
N HIS A 20 21.48 0.24 41.32
CA HIS A 20 22.55 1.03 41.92
C HIS A 20 23.93 0.33 41.91
N LEU A 21 23.97 -0.97 41.60
CA LEU A 21 25.22 -1.73 41.43
C LEU A 21 25.85 -1.50 40.04
N CYS A 22 25.08 -1.01 39.08
CA CYS A 22 25.57 -0.56 37.78
C CYS A 22 25.94 0.93 37.84
N ASP A 23 26.89 1.37 37.01
CA ASP A 23 27.23 2.79 36.87
C ASP A 23 26.14 3.52 36.07
N PRO A 24 25.41 4.49 36.66
CA PRO A 24 24.36 5.22 35.97
C PRO A 24 24.86 5.99 34.73
N GLN A 25 26.14 6.37 34.68
CA GLN A 25 26.70 7.07 33.51
C GLN A 25 26.90 6.14 32.30
N LEU A 26 26.85 4.82 32.52
CA LEU A 26 26.99 3.81 31.48
C LEU A 26 25.65 3.15 31.13
N GLU A 27 24.53 3.64 31.66
CA GLU A 27 23.20 3.18 31.30
C GLU A 27 22.95 3.46 29.81
N PRO A 28 22.73 2.44 28.97
CA PRO A 28 22.49 2.64 27.55
C PRO A 28 21.08 3.18 27.31
N ASP A 29 20.88 3.89 26.21
CA ASP A 29 19.55 4.31 25.79
C ASP A 29 18.60 3.09 25.67
N ASP A 30 17.42 3.25 26.25
CA ASP A 30 16.32 2.29 26.23
C ASP A 30 15.41 2.48 25.00
N THR A 31 15.55 3.62 24.31
CA THR A 31 14.77 3.99 23.13
C THR A 31 15.66 4.31 21.92
N GLN A 32 15.19 3.94 20.74
CA GLN A 32 15.82 4.36 19.49
C GLN A 32 14.77 4.62 18.40
N SER A 33 15.09 5.49 17.44
CA SER A 33 14.29 5.69 16.23
C SER A 33 14.24 4.39 15.40
N CYS A 34 13.12 4.18 14.70
CA CYS A 34 12.96 3.06 13.77
C CYS A 34 12.18 3.54 12.54
N ASN A 35 12.31 2.82 11.42
CA ASN A 35 11.68 3.16 10.13
C ASN A 35 12.07 4.56 9.63
N GLU A 36 13.34 4.96 9.84
CA GLU A 36 13.86 6.26 9.38
C GLU A 36 14.03 6.31 7.85
N GLN A 37 14.19 5.14 7.23
CA GLN A 37 14.24 5.00 5.78
C GLN A 37 12.82 4.82 5.24
N SER A 38 12.46 5.60 4.22
CA SER A 38 11.24 5.34 3.45
C SER A 38 11.33 3.95 2.80
N CYS A 39 10.22 3.21 2.78
CA CYS A 39 10.17 1.96 2.04
C CYS A 39 10.31 2.23 0.53
N PRO A 40 10.69 1.22 -0.28
CA PRO A 40 10.60 1.34 -1.73
C PRO A 40 9.19 1.78 -2.17
N PRO A 41 9.08 2.68 -3.17
CA PRO A 41 7.79 3.12 -3.69
C PRO A 41 7.13 1.99 -4.50
N GLU A 42 5.80 1.99 -4.53
CA GLU A 42 4.98 0.96 -5.16
C GLU A 42 3.84 1.57 -5.98
N TRP A 43 3.55 0.94 -7.13
CA TRP A 43 2.35 1.23 -7.91
C TRP A 43 1.14 0.55 -7.27
N ILE A 44 0.19 1.36 -6.81
CA ILE A 44 -1.06 0.87 -6.21
C ILE A 44 -2.16 0.96 -7.24
N GLU A 45 -2.65 -0.20 -7.67
CA GLU A 45 -3.74 -0.34 -8.62
C GLU A 45 -5.09 -0.35 -7.88
N SER A 46 -6.05 0.43 -8.36
CA SER A 46 -7.44 0.31 -7.93
C SER A 46 -8.16 -0.83 -8.66
N ASP A 47 -9.32 -1.20 -8.14
CA ASP A 47 -10.24 -2.08 -8.84
C ASP A 47 -10.69 -1.44 -10.16
N TRP A 48 -11.00 -2.30 -11.13
CA TRP A 48 -11.56 -1.83 -12.38
C TRP A 48 -12.98 -1.31 -12.19
N GLY A 49 -13.25 -0.16 -12.80
CA GLY A 49 -14.58 0.40 -12.90
C GLY A 49 -15.52 -0.45 -13.75
N PRO A 50 -16.82 -0.08 -13.80
CA PRO A 50 -17.78 -0.78 -14.63
C PRO A 50 -17.41 -0.69 -16.12
N CYS A 51 -17.78 -1.72 -16.87
CA CYS A 51 -17.62 -1.70 -18.32
C CYS A 51 -18.50 -0.61 -18.96
N THR A 52 -17.95 0.17 -19.88
CA THR A 52 -18.65 1.22 -20.64
C THR A 52 -19.85 0.68 -21.42
N LYS A 53 -19.78 -0.59 -21.82
CA LYS A 53 -20.87 -1.30 -22.48
C LYS A 53 -21.27 -2.53 -21.70
N GLN A 54 -22.56 -2.69 -21.49
CA GLN A 54 -23.12 -3.89 -20.86
C GLN A 54 -23.41 -5.01 -21.87
N CYS A 55 -23.44 -4.67 -23.16
CA CYS A 55 -23.60 -5.61 -24.25
C CYS A 55 -22.87 -5.12 -25.52
N GLY A 56 -22.71 -6.00 -26.49
CA GLY A 56 -22.07 -5.74 -27.78
C GLY A 56 -20.59 -6.13 -27.77
N ASP A 57 -19.82 -5.34 -28.49
CA ASP A 57 -18.36 -5.43 -28.57
C ASP A 57 -17.73 -4.08 -28.22
N ASN A 58 -16.41 -4.10 -27.96
CA ASN A 58 -15.61 -2.92 -27.66
C ASN A 58 -16.10 -2.19 -26.40
N GLY A 59 -16.48 -2.94 -25.36
CA GLY A 59 -16.58 -2.39 -24.02
C GLY A 59 -15.18 -2.12 -23.47
N GLU A 60 -15.03 -1.04 -22.72
CA GLU A 60 -13.80 -0.68 -22.03
C GLU A 60 -14.10 -0.46 -20.55
N GLN A 61 -13.15 -0.77 -19.70
CA GLN A 61 -13.20 -0.41 -18.28
C GLN A 61 -11.90 0.28 -17.92
N TYR A 62 -12.00 1.18 -16.95
CA TYR A 62 -10.89 2.04 -16.53
C TYR A 62 -10.58 1.79 -15.06
N ARG A 63 -9.31 1.97 -14.69
CA ARG A 63 -8.88 2.00 -13.28
C ARG A 63 -7.85 3.10 -13.07
N GLU A 64 -7.74 3.54 -11.84
CA GLU A 64 -6.68 4.42 -11.40
C GLU A 64 -5.47 3.60 -10.91
N ILE A 65 -4.27 4.08 -11.21
CA ILE A 65 -3.02 3.56 -10.64
C ILE A 65 -2.24 4.76 -10.10
N ARG A 66 -1.91 4.72 -8.80
CA ARG A 66 -1.22 5.79 -8.08
C ARG A 66 0.12 5.30 -7.54
N CYS A 67 1.11 6.18 -7.49
CA CYS A 67 2.39 5.87 -6.86
C CYS A 67 2.31 6.16 -5.36
N GLN A 68 2.63 5.17 -4.53
CA GLN A 68 2.59 5.30 -3.07
C GLN A 68 3.94 4.91 -2.46
N GLN A 69 4.35 5.61 -1.40
CA GLN A 69 5.54 5.28 -0.64
C GLN A 69 5.23 5.36 0.86
N LEU A 70 5.72 4.40 1.65
CA LEU A 70 5.71 4.53 3.10
C LEU A 70 6.84 5.48 3.51
N VAL A 71 6.48 6.66 4.00
CA VAL A 71 7.45 7.64 4.52
C VAL A 71 7.85 7.29 5.96
N ALA A 72 8.87 7.99 6.47
CA ALA A 72 9.33 7.83 7.85
C ALA A 72 8.14 7.88 8.83
N GLY A 73 8.08 6.89 9.73
CA GLY A 73 6.96 6.70 10.64
C GLY A 73 5.84 5.78 10.12
N GLY A 74 6.01 5.16 8.94
CA GLY A 74 5.09 4.12 8.43
C GLY A 74 3.79 4.66 7.83
N VAL A 75 3.76 5.94 7.48
CA VAL A 75 2.58 6.58 6.90
C VAL A 75 2.60 6.40 5.38
N PRO A 76 1.53 5.90 4.74
CA PRO A 76 1.43 5.85 3.29
C PRO A 76 1.20 7.26 2.72
N ALA A 77 2.09 7.69 1.83
CA ALA A 77 1.96 8.94 1.09
C ALA A 77 1.84 8.65 -0.41
N ILE A 78 0.88 9.33 -1.08
CA ILE A 78 0.86 9.38 -2.54
C ILE A 78 2.00 10.31 -2.97
N VAL A 79 2.85 9.84 -3.87
CA VAL A 79 4.03 10.56 -4.35
C VAL A 79 4.02 10.67 -5.87
N ASP A 80 4.97 11.42 -6.42
CA ASP A 80 5.08 11.60 -7.86
C ASP A 80 5.35 10.30 -8.62
N GLU A 81 4.75 10.16 -9.80
CA GLU A 81 4.87 8.96 -10.64
C GLU A 81 6.31 8.64 -11.05
N SER A 82 7.18 9.65 -11.18
CA SER A 82 8.59 9.46 -11.52
C SER A 82 9.37 8.67 -10.46
N ILE A 83 8.88 8.64 -9.21
CA ILE A 83 9.51 7.88 -8.14
C ILE A 83 9.28 6.38 -8.37
N CYS A 84 8.04 5.96 -8.65
CA CYS A 84 7.73 4.56 -8.97
C CYS A 84 8.27 4.14 -10.35
N ALA A 85 8.35 5.06 -11.32
CA ALA A 85 8.90 4.78 -12.65
C ALA A 85 10.36 4.29 -12.64
N LYS A 86 11.13 4.61 -11.58
CA LYS A 86 12.49 4.10 -11.36
C LYS A 86 12.52 2.62 -10.96
N VAL A 87 11.45 2.14 -10.33
CA VAL A 87 11.32 0.77 -9.83
C VAL A 87 10.68 -0.13 -10.87
N GLY A 88 9.71 0.38 -11.64
CA GLY A 88 9.08 -0.37 -12.70
C GLY A 88 8.04 0.43 -13.50
N PRO A 89 7.55 -0.14 -14.61
CA PRO A 89 6.54 0.50 -15.44
C PRO A 89 5.19 0.58 -14.70
N LYS A 90 4.41 1.61 -15.02
CA LYS A 90 3.02 1.74 -14.59
C LYS A 90 2.15 0.69 -15.30
N GLY A 91 1.22 0.07 -14.59
CA GLY A 91 0.27 -0.87 -15.17
C GLY A 91 -0.75 -0.24 -16.12
N GLU A 92 -1.60 -1.06 -16.72
CA GLU A 92 -2.65 -0.61 -17.66
C GLU A 92 -3.76 0.14 -16.93
N THR A 93 -4.18 1.31 -17.43
CA THR A 93 -5.32 2.07 -16.89
C THR A 93 -6.63 1.82 -17.64
N THR A 94 -6.56 1.14 -18.78
CA THR A 94 -7.71 0.79 -19.61
C THR A 94 -7.58 -0.67 -20.04
N ARG A 95 -8.68 -1.43 -19.99
CA ARG A 95 -8.75 -2.77 -20.59
C ARG A 95 -10.09 -3.01 -21.27
N GLU A 96 -10.10 -3.92 -22.24
CA GLU A 96 -11.34 -4.37 -22.87
C GLU A 96 -12.23 -5.16 -21.89
N CYS A 97 -13.54 -5.10 -22.11
CA CYS A 97 -14.54 -5.87 -21.37
C CYS A 97 -15.78 -6.14 -22.23
N ASN A 98 -16.59 -7.10 -21.78
CA ASN A 98 -17.87 -7.45 -22.39
C ASN A 98 -17.80 -7.58 -23.91
N ARG A 99 -16.92 -8.47 -24.39
CA ARG A 99 -16.80 -8.82 -25.80
C ARG A 99 -17.85 -9.87 -26.17
N ASN A 100 -18.49 -9.71 -27.31
CA ASN A 100 -19.48 -10.61 -27.87
C ASN A 100 -20.72 -10.84 -26.98
N VAL A 101 -21.16 -9.82 -26.26
CA VAL A 101 -22.36 -9.93 -25.42
C VAL A 101 -23.59 -9.55 -26.25
N THR A 102 -24.61 -10.40 -26.33
CA THR A 102 -25.80 -10.08 -27.14
C THR A 102 -26.61 -8.93 -26.52
N CYS A 103 -26.88 -7.90 -27.32
CA CYS A 103 -27.68 -6.76 -26.86
C CYS A 103 -29.19 -7.05 -26.91
N PRO A 104 -29.96 -6.53 -25.94
CA PRO A 104 -31.42 -6.58 -26.02
C PRO A 104 -31.93 -5.74 -27.20
N GLN A 105 -33.05 -6.15 -27.78
CA GLN A 105 -33.68 -5.49 -28.93
C GLN A 105 -35.07 -4.97 -28.56
N TRP A 106 -35.40 -3.77 -29.04
CA TRP A 106 -36.74 -3.21 -28.91
C TRP A 106 -37.71 -3.91 -29.87
N HIS A 107 -38.88 -4.28 -29.38
CA HIS A 107 -39.99 -4.76 -30.19
C HIS A 107 -41.12 -3.72 -30.17
N LEU A 108 -41.58 -3.31 -31.36
CA LEU A 108 -42.75 -2.46 -31.49
C LEU A 108 -44.01 -3.32 -31.31
N GLY A 109 -44.83 -2.94 -30.33
CA GLY A 109 -46.15 -3.53 -30.17
C GLY A 109 -47.12 -3.07 -31.25
N PRO A 110 -48.27 -3.74 -31.41
CA PRO A 110 -49.31 -3.29 -32.32
C PRO A 110 -49.85 -1.91 -31.90
N TRP A 111 -50.18 -1.07 -32.89
CA TRP A 111 -50.84 0.22 -32.67
C TRP A 111 -52.23 0.01 -32.05
N LYS A 112 -52.63 0.86 -31.10
CA LYS A 112 -53.98 0.84 -30.52
C LYS A 112 -54.87 1.90 -31.19
N PRO A 113 -56.12 1.54 -31.57
CA PRO A 113 -57.13 2.49 -32.05
C PRO A 113 -57.69 3.37 -30.93
#